data_AF-A0A519ZT84-F1
#
_entry.id   AF-A0A519ZT84-F1
#
_cell.length_a   1.000
_cell.length_b   1.000
_cell.length_c   1.000
_cell.angle_alpha   90.00
_cell.angle_beta   90.00
_cell.angle_gamma   90.00
#
_symmetry.space_group_name_H-M   'P 1'
#
loop_
_entity.id
_entity.type
_entity.pdbx_description
1 polymer ?
#
loop_
_entity_poly.entity_id
_entity_poly.type
_entity_poly.pdbx_seq_one_letter_code
_entity_poly.pdbx_strand_id
1 'polypeptide(L)'
;MPLSLLSLTASAQGVVKETMQTTQNMANVLGNRTDIAFSNRDETLLGSPMLYAGWQPGELLLAGNQHATAVPLKYDLYRQELRVRRPQGDSVLLPMRQVREFRLLEPARHFVNFPISPPDVASTSAPGV
;
A
#
# COMPACT_ATOMS: atom_id res chain seq x y z
N MET A 1 -0.95 52.09 -27.23
CA MET A 1 -1.43 50.72 -26.98
C MET A 1 -1.46 50.48 -25.48
N PRO A 2 -2.61 50.62 -24.78
CA PRO A 2 -2.67 50.36 -23.35
C PRO A 2 -2.86 48.85 -23.04
N LEU A 3 -2.10 48.35 -22.06
CA LEU A 3 -2.22 47.03 -21.43
C LEU A 3 -3.56 46.88 -20.72
N SER A 4 -4.16 45.70 -20.77
CA SER A 4 -5.18 45.27 -19.81
C SER A 4 -5.02 43.78 -19.52
N LEU A 5 -4.51 43.49 -18.32
CA LEU A 5 -4.48 42.15 -17.73
C LEU A 5 -5.80 41.96 -16.97
N LEU A 6 -6.67 41.08 -17.46
CA LEU A 6 -7.80 40.57 -16.68
C LEU A 6 -7.37 39.30 -15.96
N SER A 7 -7.41 39.33 -14.62
CA SER A 7 -7.27 38.14 -13.79
C SER A 7 -8.61 37.84 -13.14
N LEU A 8 -9.15 36.65 -13.36
CA LEU A 8 -10.33 36.15 -12.65
C LEU A 8 -9.90 34.98 -11.77
N THR A 9 -9.81 35.22 -10.46
CA THR A 9 -9.65 34.17 -9.45
C THR A 9 -11.03 33.75 -8.97
N ALA A 10 -11.37 32.48 -9.16
CA ALA A 10 -12.52 31.84 -8.54
C ALA A 10 -12.03 30.68 -7.68
N SER A 11 -11.94 30.87 -6.36
CA SER A 11 -11.72 29.81 -5.40
C SER A 11 -13.08 29.28 -4.94
N ALA A 12 -13.53 28.17 -5.52
CA ALA A 12 -14.69 27.44 -5.03
C ALA A 12 -14.32 26.69 -3.74
N GLN A 13 -14.90 27.10 -2.62
CA GLN A 13 -14.79 26.44 -1.33
C GLN A 13 -16.12 25.76 -1.02
N GLY A 14 -16.14 24.43 -1.02
CA GLY A 14 -17.35 23.69 -0.68
C GLY A 14 -17.07 22.22 -0.45
N VAL A 15 -17.35 21.77 0.78
CA VAL A 15 -17.41 20.38 1.25
C VAL A 15 -16.05 19.78 1.68
N VAL A 16 -15.61 20.12 2.89
CA VAL A 16 -14.62 19.32 3.64
C VAL A 16 -15.03 19.28 5.11
N LYS A 17 -15.92 18.37 5.51
CA LYS A 17 -16.11 18.06 6.94
C LYS A 17 -16.19 16.57 7.29
N GLU A 18 -16.36 15.67 6.32
CA GLU A 18 -16.48 14.23 6.63
C GLU A 18 -15.24 13.39 6.24
N THR A 19 -14.25 14.00 5.58
CA THR A 19 -13.00 13.30 5.16
C THR A 19 -11.87 13.42 6.19
N MET A 20 -12.01 14.27 7.21
CA MET A 20 -10.91 14.55 8.14
C MET A 20 -10.68 13.45 9.19
N GLN A 21 -11.68 12.63 9.54
CA GLN A 21 -11.48 11.56 10.52
C GLN A 21 -10.82 10.31 9.92
N THR A 22 -11.15 9.94 8.68
CA THR A 22 -10.51 8.81 7.99
C THR A 22 -9.04 9.09 7.63
N THR A 23 -8.73 10.34 7.28
CA THR A 23 -7.36 10.76 6.90
C THR A 23 -6.42 10.77 8.11
N GLN A 24 -6.90 11.13 9.30
CA GLN A 24 -6.09 11.16 10.52
C GLN A 24 -5.69 9.76 10.99
N ASN A 25 -6.54 8.75 10.75
CA ASN A 25 -6.23 7.37 11.10
C ASN A 25 -5.18 6.75 10.16
N MET A 26 -5.13 7.15 8.89
CA MET A 26 -4.09 6.69 7.95
C MET A 26 -2.72 7.31 8.25
N ALA A 27 -2.69 8.60 8.63
CA ALA A 27 -1.44 9.29 8.95
C ALA A 27 -0.74 8.70 10.18
N ASN A 28 -1.50 8.22 11.17
CA ASN A 28 -0.94 7.71 12.42
C ASN A 28 -0.37 6.27 12.29
N VAL A 29 -0.81 5.50 11.29
CA VAL A 29 -0.32 4.14 11.03
C VAL A 29 0.97 4.15 10.20
N LEU A 30 1.14 5.13 9.30
CA LEU A 30 2.35 5.28 8.48
C LEU A 30 3.45 6.16 9.11
N GLY A 31 3.12 7.02 10.08
CA GLY A 31 4.06 8.00 10.62
C GLY A 31 5.23 7.46 11.44
N ASN A 32 5.21 6.18 11.84
CA ASN A 32 6.19 5.63 12.79
C ASN A 32 6.92 4.35 12.31
N ARG A 33 6.93 4.08 11.00
CA ARG A 33 7.71 2.99 10.42
C ARG A 33 8.53 3.50 9.24
N THR A 34 9.72 2.94 9.10
CA THR A 34 10.71 3.22 8.06
C THR A 34 10.13 2.99 6.66
N ASP A 35 9.40 3.97 6.16
CA ASP A 35 8.83 3.97 4.82
C ASP A 35 9.86 4.60 3.86
N ILE A 36 10.52 3.74 3.08
CA ILE A 36 11.45 4.20 2.04
C ILE A 36 10.59 4.65 0.86
N ALA A 37 10.58 5.94 0.57
CA ALA A 37 9.89 6.52 -0.58
C ALA A 37 10.65 6.19 -1.87
N PHE A 38 9.99 5.60 -2.87
CA PHE A 38 10.60 5.27 -4.16
C PHE A 38 10.10 6.23 -5.27
N SER A 39 11.05 6.72 -6.07
CA SER A 39 10.87 7.65 -7.20
C SER A 39 10.35 6.93 -8.45
N ASN A 40 9.63 7.65 -9.33
CA ASN A 40 9.07 7.16 -10.61
C ASN A 40 10.11 6.69 -11.66
N ARG A 41 11.40 6.58 -11.32
CA ARG A 41 12.48 6.18 -12.25
C ARG A 41 12.57 4.68 -12.53
N ASP A 42 11.81 3.86 -11.81
CA ASP A 42 11.88 2.39 -11.89
C ASP A 42 11.12 1.77 -13.08
N GLU A 43 10.50 2.57 -13.95
CA GLU A 43 9.86 2.06 -15.18
C GLU A 43 10.87 1.39 -16.13
N THR A 44 12.17 1.72 -15.99
CA THR A 44 13.27 1.21 -16.83
C THR A 44 14.18 0.19 -16.15
N LEU A 45 13.81 -0.35 -14.98
CA LEU A 45 14.64 -1.35 -14.29
C LEU A 45 14.56 -2.72 -14.99
N LEU A 46 15.45 -2.94 -15.97
CA LEU A 46 15.74 -4.26 -16.53
C LEU A 46 16.32 -5.15 -15.42
N GLY A 47 15.61 -6.18 -14.98
CA GLY A 47 16.17 -7.22 -14.11
C GLY A 47 15.33 -7.69 -12.93
N SER A 48 14.11 -7.21 -12.71
CA SER A 48 13.15 -7.95 -11.89
C SER A 48 11.83 -8.11 -12.62
N PRO A 49 11.40 -9.34 -12.92
CA PRO A 49 10.13 -9.60 -13.55
C PRO A 49 9.03 -9.23 -12.55
N MET A 50 8.59 -7.98 -12.62
CA MET A 50 7.34 -7.56 -12.02
C MET A 50 6.26 -8.52 -12.52
N LEU A 51 5.38 -8.96 -11.61
CA LEU A 51 4.28 -9.85 -11.97
C LEU A 51 3.45 -9.27 -13.13
N TYR A 52 3.29 -7.95 -13.14
CA TYR A 52 2.66 -7.17 -14.20
C TYR A 52 3.47 -5.91 -14.51
N ALA A 53 3.44 -5.47 -15.77
CA ALA A 53 4.14 -4.27 -16.22
C ALA A 53 3.56 -2.99 -15.57
N GLY A 54 2.23 -2.89 -15.55
CA GLY A 54 1.49 -1.76 -15.00
C GLY A 54 1.05 -1.96 -13.55
N TRP A 55 0.62 -0.86 -12.93
CA TRP A 55 -0.09 -0.88 -11.64
C TRP A 55 -1.41 -1.62 -11.77
N GLN A 56 -1.70 -2.52 -10.83
CA GLN A 56 -2.96 -3.26 -10.80
C GLN A 56 -3.85 -2.74 -9.67
N PRO A 57 -5.16 -2.62 -9.90
CA PRO A 57 -6.09 -2.39 -8.79
C PRO A 57 -6.02 -3.58 -7.82
N GLY A 58 -5.96 -3.30 -6.53
CA GLY A 58 -5.80 -4.34 -5.53
C GLY A 58 -6.37 -4.00 -4.16
N GLU A 59 -6.47 -5.03 -3.33
CA GLU A 59 -6.84 -4.93 -1.93
C GLU A 59 -5.65 -5.35 -1.08
N LEU A 60 -5.29 -4.54 -0.09
CA LEU A 60 -4.17 -4.80 0.80
C LEU A 60 -4.65 -4.91 2.24
N LEU A 61 -4.24 -5.98 2.91
CA LEU A 61 -4.50 -6.22 4.32
C LEU A 61 -3.20 -6.31 5.10
N LEU A 62 -2.96 -5.31 5.94
CA LEU A 62 -1.76 -5.26 6.79
C LEU A 62 -1.89 -6.17 8.01
N ALA A 63 -0.74 -6.61 8.53
CA ALA A 63 -0.64 -7.27 9.81
C ALA A 63 -1.17 -6.34 10.92
N GLY A 64 -2.13 -6.82 11.71
CA GLY A 64 -2.79 -6.04 12.77
C GLY A 64 -4.04 -5.27 12.33
N ASN A 65 -4.29 -5.10 11.03
CA ASN A 65 -5.50 -4.43 10.54
C ASN A 65 -6.66 -5.42 10.38
N GLN A 66 -7.89 -4.98 10.67
CA GLN A 66 -9.08 -5.82 10.45
C GLN A 66 -9.63 -5.69 9.02
N HIS A 67 -9.41 -4.56 8.36
CA HIS A 67 -10.00 -4.25 7.06
C HIS A 67 -8.94 -4.12 5.96
N ALA A 68 -9.28 -4.62 4.77
CA ALA A 68 -8.48 -4.44 3.58
C ALA A 68 -8.69 -3.05 3.00
N THR A 69 -7.64 -2.47 2.42
CA THR A 69 -7.67 -1.15 1.78
C THR A 69 -7.51 -1.31 0.28
N ALA A 70 -8.40 -0.68 -0.50
CA ALA A 70 -8.30 -0.66 -1.96
C ALA A 70 -7.21 0.33 -2.40
N VAL A 71 -6.17 -0.17 -3.06
CA VAL A 71 -5.00 0.61 -3.49
C VAL A 71 -4.39 0.01 -4.77
N PRO A 72 -3.79 0.82 -5.65
CA PRO A 72 -3.00 0.28 -6.75
C PRO A 72 -1.73 -0.39 -6.23
N LEU A 73 -1.49 -1.63 -6.68
CA LEU A 73 -0.40 -2.49 -6.26
C LEU A 73 0.53 -2.83 -7.42
N LYS A 74 1.81 -3.01 -7.11
CA LYS A 74 2.81 -3.59 -8.00
C LYS A 74 3.65 -4.59 -7.21
N TYR A 75 3.78 -5.80 -7.74
CA TYR A 75 4.42 -6.90 -7.03
C TYR A 75 5.60 -7.44 -7.83
N ASP A 76 6.76 -7.52 -7.18
CA ASP A 76 7.97 -8.12 -7.70
C ASP A 76 8.03 -9.59 -7.23
N LEU A 77 7.84 -10.52 -8.16
CA LEU A 77 7.88 -11.96 -7.84
C LEU A 77 9.27 -12.44 -7.43
N TYR A 78 10.31 -11.84 -8.01
CA TYR A 78 11.69 -12.28 -7.80
C TYR A 78 12.22 -11.81 -6.45
N ARG A 79 11.97 -10.54 -6.13
CA ARG A 79 12.40 -9.94 -4.86
C ARG A 79 11.39 -10.10 -3.73
N GLN A 80 10.18 -10.58 -4.04
CA GLN A 80 9.05 -10.66 -3.11
C GLN A 80 8.77 -9.30 -2.45
N GLU A 81 8.76 -8.24 -3.26
CA GLU A 81 8.53 -6.88 -2.81
C GLU A 81 7.16 -6.40 -3.31
N LEU A 82 6.35 -5.84 -2.40
CA LEU A 82 5.08 -5.22 -2.73
C LEU A 82 5.23 -3.72 -2.66
N ARG A 83 4.75 -3.05 -3.70
CA ARG A 83 4.69 -1.60 -3.77
C ARG A 83 3.24 -1.16 -3.81
N VAL A 84 2.96 -0.08 -3.10
CA VAL A 84 1.64 0.53 -3.02
C VAL A 84 1.74 1.94 -3.58
N ARG A 85 0.83 2.31 -4.49
CA ARG A 85 0.70 3.69 -4.96
C ARG A 85 -0.24 4.44 -4.03
N ARG A 86 0.20 5.59 -3.51
CA ARG A 86 -0.65 6.43 -2.66
C ARG A 86 -1.45 7.42 -3.51
N PRO A 87 -2.55 7.98 -2.97
CA PRO A 87 -3.32 9.03 -3.66
C PRO A 87 -2.51 10.26 -4.04
N GLN A 88 -1.43 10.57 -3.30
CA GLN A 88 -0.51 11.66 -3.58
C GLN A 88 0.34 11.44 -4.85
N GLY A 89 0.28 10.24 -5.44
CA GLY A 89 0.93 9.90 -6.71
C GLY A 89 2.31 9.27 -6.56
N ASP A 90 2.84 9.18 -5.35
CA ASP A 90 4.09 8.49 -5.03
C ASP A 90 3.87 7.01 -4.69
N SER A 91 4.97 6.27 -4.57
CA SER A 91 4.94 4.83 -4.28
C SER A 91 5.81 4.49 -3.08
N VAL A 92 5.34 3.52 -2.30
CA VAL A 92 6.03 3.02 -1.11
C VAL A 92 6.27 1.55 -1.28
N LEU A 93 7.47 1.11 -0.91
CA LEU A 93 7.76 -0.31 -0.76
C LEU A 93 7.32 -0.77 0.62
N LEU A 94 6.45 -1.77 0.63
CA LEU A 94 5.87 -2.30 1.84
C LEU A 94 6.63 -3.57 2.26
N PRO A 95 7.22 -3.61 3.47
CA PRO A 95 7.91 -4.80 3.94
C PRO A 95 6.93 -5.97 4.09
N MET A 96 7.24 -7.13 3.50
CA MET A 96 6.35 -8.32 3.53
C MET A 96 5.92 -8.72 4.94
N ARG A 97 6.79 -8.56 5.94
CA ARG A 97 6.46 -8.80 7.36
C ARG A 97 5.25 -7.99 7.88
N GLN A 98 4.91 -6.89 7.23
CA GLN A 98 3.76 -6.04 7.58
C GLN A 98 2.52 -6.36 6.75
N VAL A 99 2.63 -7.25 5.76
CA VAL A 99 1.53 -7.67 4.89
C VAL A 99 1.00 -9.00 5.40
N ARG A 100 -0.31 -9.04 5.70
CA ARG A 100 -1.01 -10.31 5.99
C ARG A 100 -1.43 -10.98 4.69
N GLU A 101 -2.12 -10.24 3.84
CA GLU A 101 -2.53 -10.69 2.52
C GLU A 101 -2.73 -9.51 1.57
N PHE A 102 -2.69 -9.79 0.27
CA PHE A 102 -3.09 -8.83 -0.75
C PHE A 102 -3.72 -9.53 -1.94
N ARG A 103 -4.60 -8.82 -2.64
CA ARG A 103 -5.29 -9.29 -3.84
C ARG A 103 -5.03 -8.32 -4.97
N LEU A 104 -4.76 -8.86 -6.14
CA LEU A 104 -4.82 -8.13 -7.41
C LEU A 104 -6.18 -8.45 -8.01
N LEU A 105 -6.96 -7.45 -8.36
CA LEU A 105 -8.34 -7.63 -8.83
C LEU A 105 -8.37 -8.04 -10.30
N GLU A 106 -7.43 -7.53 -11.10
CA GLU A 106 -7.36 -7.76 -12.53
C GLU A 106 -5.90 -7.97 -12.97
N PRO A 107 -5.54 -9.13 -13.51
CA PRO A 107 -6.26 -10.40 -13.36
C PRO A 107 -6.32 -10.83 -11.88
N ALA A 108 -7.44 -11.46 -11.50
CA ALA A 108 -7.70 -11.86 -10.11
C ALA A 108 -6.62 -12.82 -9.58
N ARG A 109 -5.92 -12.40 -8.52
CA ARG A 109 -4.87 -13.21 -7.88
C ARG A 109 -4.76 -12.85 -6.39
N HIS A 110 -4.74 -13.86 -5.52
CA HIS A 110 -4.71 -13.68 -4.07
C HIS A 110 -3.40 -14.24 -3.51
N PHE A 111 -2.73 -13.43 -2.69
CA PHE A 111 -1.47 -13.75 -2.04
C PHE A 111 -1.64 -13.66 -0.53
N VAL A 112 -1.27 -14.71 0.17
CA VAL A 112 -1.29 -14.79 1.63
C VAL A 112 0.14 -14.94 2.11
N ASN A 113 0.53 -14.08 3.05
CA ASN A 113 1.82 -14.21 3.71
C ASN A 113 1.65 -15.13 4.92
N PHE A 114 2.25 -16.32 4.85
CA PHE A 114 2.26 -17.24 5.97
C PHE A 114 3.35 -16.82 6.94
N PRO A 115 3.03 -16.52 8.21
CA PRO A 115 4.07 -16.31 9.21
C PRO A 115 4.93 -17.57 9.29
N ILE A 116 6.25 -17.39 9.31
CA ILE A 116 7.22 -18.50 9.44
C ILE A 116 7.17 -19.15 10.84
N SER A 117 6.38 -18.59 11.77
CA SER A 117 6.11 -19.31 13.01
C SER A 117 5.12 -20.43 12.72
N PRO A 118 5.46 -21.71 13.01
CA PRO A 118 4.47 -22.75 13.08
C PRO A 118 3.31 -22.28 13.98
N PRO A 119 2.06 -22.66 13.71
CA PRO A 119 1.04 -22.58 14.75
C PRO A 119 1.64 -23.26 15.95
N ASP A 120 1.76 -22.52 17.05
CA ASP A 120 2.32 -22.97 18.31
C ASP A 120 1.70 -24.35 18.59
N VAL A 121 2.44 -25.42 18.28
CA VAL A 121 2.05 -26.75 18.69
C VAL A 121 2.32 -26.68 20.16
N ALA A 122 1.31 -26.19 20.89
CA ALA A 122 1.32 -26.07 22.33
C ALA A 122 1.97 -27.35 22.79
N SER A 123 3.17 -27.20 23.34
CA SER A 123 3.94 -28.33 23.85
C SER A 123 3.13 -28.80 25.04
N THR A 124 2.14 -29.67 24.77
CA THR A 124 1.46 -30.52 25.73
C THR A 124 2.58 -31.37 26.29
N SER A 125 3.22 -30.81 27.31
CA SER A 125 3.93 -31.56 28.32
C SER A 125 2.83 -32.38 29.01
N ALA A 126 2.65 -33.60 28.53
CA ALA A 126 1.89 -34.58 29.26
C ALA A 126 2.55 -34.74 30.64
N PRO A 127 1.80 -34.64 31.75
CA PRO A 127 2.31 -35.09 33.04
C PRO A 127 2.29 -36.61 32.99
N GLY A 128 3.45 -37.20 32.69
CA GLY A 128 3.64 -38.64 32.61
C GLY A 128 4.46 -39.14 33.79
N VAL A 129 3.73 -39.64 34.80
CA VAL A 129 4.11 -40.57 35.89
C VAL A 129 5.07 -40.07 36.96
#